data_AF-A0AAV0I3X8-F1
#
_entry.id   AF-A0AAV0I3X8-F1
#
_cell.length_a   1.000
_cell.length_b   1.000
_cell.length_c   1.000
_cell.angle_alpha   90.00
_cell.angle_beta   90.00
_cell.angle_gamma   90.00
#
_symmetry.space_group_name_H-M   'P 1'
#
loop_
_entity.id
_entity.type
_entity.pdbx_description
1 polymer ?
#
loop_
_entity_poly.entity_id
_entity_poly.type
_entity_poly.pdbx_seq_one_letter_code
_entity_poly.pdbx_strand_id
1 'polypeptide(L)'
;MAGVINVSQFPFLRTISRRASSSSSETPPSSGATTAATRGEEQSAAPSFAAQAGFKTPEPKRFAIRPDKGLDVAGAALAIFFRLDTGVFLNGYSVSFVSKDEIPADQYALELAGYKVKETSKLGPRPEQPIMIYEFESCPFCRKVREIVAVLDLVVLFYPCPRNGPNFRPKAIELGGKQQFPYMVDPNTGVAMYESDAIIKYLVDKYGDGRVPLMLSLGLLTVSTLPLHLPLSLMQGQSYRPSKLPPKPLELWAYEGSPFCKLVREVLVELELPHIYRSCGRGSPKR
;
A
#
# COMPACT_ATOMS: atom_id res chain seq x y z
N MET A 1 -39.65 -24.87 1.89
CA MET A 1 -38.42 -25.44 2.46
C MET A 1 -37.48 -24.30 2.80
N ALA A 2 -37.55 -23.84 4.04
CA ALA A 2 -36.74 -22.74 4.57
C ALA A 2 -35.57 -23.35 5.33
N GLY A 3 -34.34 -23.05 4.92
CA GLY A 3 -33.11 -23.51 5.55
C GLY A 3 -32.40 -22.34 6.21
N VAL A 4 -32.50 -22.28 7.53
CA VAL A 4 -31.78 -21.39 8.43
C VAL A 4 -30.31 -21.82 8.45
N ILE A 5 -29.37 -20.92 8.17
CA ILE A 5 -27.94 -21.17 8.37
C ILE A 5 -27.48 -20.48 9.66
N ASN A 6 -26.97 -21.34 10.53
CA ASN A 6 -26.53 -21.15 11.89
C ASN A 6 -25.23 -20.34 11.94
N VAL A 7 -25.21 -19.23 12.68
CA VAL A 7 -24.01 -18.43 12.95
C VAL A 7 -23.23 -19.14 14.07
N SER A 8 -22.08 -19.73 13.73
CA SER A 8 -21.16 -20.30 14.71
C SER A 8 -19.94 -19.39 14.93
N GLN A 9 -19.50 -19.40 16.18
CA GLN A 9 -18.66 -18.44 16.87
C GLN A 9 -17.21 -18.38 16.35
N PHE A 10 -16.68 -17.15 16.34
CA PHE A 10 -15.24 -16.85 16.25
C PHE A 10 -14.50 -17.43 17.46
N PRO A 11 -13.29 -18.03 17.32
CA PRO A 11 -12.51 -18.44 18.47
C PRO A 11 -11.76 -17.23 19.05
N PHE A 12 -12.16 -16.87 20.26
CA PHE A 12 -11.43 -16.01 21.18
C PHE A 12 -10.16 -16.71 21.69
N LEU A 13 -9.21 -15.87 22.10
CA LEU A 13 -7.88 -16.15 22.63
C LEU A 13 -7.81 -17.31 23.65
N ARG A 14 -6.83 -18.20 23.48
CA ARG A 14 -6.43 -19.22 24.46
C ARG A 14 -5.91 -18.55 25.73
N THR A 15 -6.70 -18.61 26.80
CA THR A 15 -6.26 -18.37 28.18
C THR A 15 -5.54 -19.61 28.71
N ILE A 16 -4.36 -19.42 29.29
CA ILE A 16 -3.59 -20.46 29.98
C ILE A 16 -4.29 -20.79 31.30
N SER A 17 -4.83 -22.01 31.41
CA SER A 17 -5.38 -22.55 32.66
C SER A 17 -4.28 -23.28 33.43
N ARG A 18 -3.95 -22.79 34.62
CA ARG A 18 -3.09 -23.45 35.62
C ARG A 18 -3.93 -24.36 36.50
N ARG A 19 -3.49 -25.61 36.64
CA ARG A 19 -4.07 -26.64 37.52
C ARG A 19 -3.63 -26.41 38.98
N ALA A 20 -4.59 -26.29 39.91
CA ALA A 20 -4.39 -26.47 41.36
C ALA A 20 -4.45 -27.98 41.67
N SER A 21 -3.80 -28.56 42.69
CA SER A 21 -3.88 -28.24 44.12
C SER A 21 -2.97 -29.19 44.94
N SER A 22 -2.46 -28.76 46.10
CA SER A 22 -2.66 -29.42 47.41
C SER A 22 -1.90 -28.72 48.56
N SER A 23 -2.67 -28.48 49.63
CA SER A 23 -2.38 -28.33 51.08
C SER A 23 -1.15 -27.57 51.58
N SER A 24 -1.36 -26.50 52.36
CA SER A 24 -1.44 -26.57 53.84
C SER A 24 -1.72 -25.18 54.45
N SER A 25 -2.51 -25.18 55.52
CA SER A 25 -3.03 -24.06 56.31
C SER A 25 -2.06 -23.57 57.38
N GLU A 26 -2.02 -22.25 57.64
CA GLU A 26 -1.93 -21.61 58.97
C GLU A 26 -2.05 -20.06 58.82
N THR A 27 -2.70 -19.40 59.78
CA THR A 27 -2.99 -17.94 59.86
C THR A 27 -2.34 -17.33 61.12
N PRO A 28 -2.54 -16.01 61.41
CA PRO A 28 -1.81 -14.79 61.02
C PRO A 28 -1.06 -14.20 62.27
N PRO A 29 -0.65 -12.91 62.47
CA PRO A 29 -0.96 -11.64 61.77
C PRO A 29 0.22 -10.64 61.58
N SER A 30 -0.04 -9.52 60.89
CA SER A 30 0.31 -8.16 61.36
C SER A 30 0.08 -7.12 60.26
N SER A 31 -0.53 -6.01 60.68
CA SER A 31 -0.88 -4.81 59.93
C SER A 31 0.32 -4.03 59.38
N GLY A 32 0.14 -3.42 58.21
CA GLY A 32 1.06 -2.43 57.66
C GLY A 32 0.56 -1.89 56.32
N ALA A 33 -0.08 -0.72 56.35
CA ALA A 33 -0.54 0.00 55.17
C ALA A 33 0.63 0.49 54.31
N THR A 34 0.65 0.13 53.03
CA THR A 34 1.62 0.65 52.05
C THR A 34 0.92 1.01 50.75
N THR A 35 0.83 2.32 50.55
CA THR A 35 0.88 3.09 49.30
C THR A 35 0.73 2.33 47.97
N ALA A 36 -0.26 2.77 47.19
CA ALA A 36 -0.46 2.43 45.79
C ALA A 36 0.78 2.74 44.95
N ALA A 37 1.39 1.68 44.42
CA ALA A 37 2.46 1.77 43.43
C ALA A 37 1.84 1.72 42.01
N THR A 38 1.97 2.84 41.31
CA THR A 38 1.67 3.02 39.89
C THR A 38 2.44 2.00 39.05
N ARG A 39 1.72 1.16 38.31
CA ARG A 39 2.32 0.18 37.39
C ARG A 39 2.80 0.93 36.15
N GLY A 40 4.12 1.00 35.97
CA GLY A 40 4.77 1.66 34.84
C GLY A 40 4.37 1.03 33.51
N GLU A 41 4.04 1.89 32.56
CA GLU A 41 3.88 1.55 31.15
C GLU A 41 5.26 1.18 30.58
N GLU A 42 5.43 -0.07 30.14
CA GLU A 42 6.57 -0.45 29.30
C GLU A 42 6.40 0.19 27.91
N GLN A 43 7.02 1.36 27.74
CA GLN A 43 7.30 1.93 26.43
C GLN A 43 8.29 1.01 25.69
N SER A 44 7.76 0.18 24.79
CA SER A 44 8.57 -0.54 23.81
C SER A 44 9.33 0.47 22.94
N ALA A 45 10.62 0.68 23.24
CA ALA A 45 11.49 1.58 22.50
C ALA A 45 11.46 1.28 20.99
N ALA A 46 11.15 2.31 20.19
CA ALA A 46 11.24 2.20 18.74
C ALA A 46 12.71 1.93 18.33
N PRO A 47 12.97 1.03 17.38
CA PRO A 47 14.33 0.81 16.90
C PRO A 47 14.87 2.10 16.26
N SER A 48 16.01 2.56 16.77
CA SER A 48 16.77 3.70 16.25
C SER A 48 17.38 3.31 14.90
N PHE A 49 16.98 4.00 13.83
CA PHE A 49 17.64 3.89 12.53
C PHE A 49 18.91 4.74 12.55
N ALA A 50 20.00 4.19 13.08
CA ALA A 50 21.33 4.78 12.95
C ALA A 50 21.93 4.38 11.60
N ALA A 51 22.53 5.34 10.89
CA ALA A 51 23.36 5.03 9.73
C ALA A 51 24.48 4.07 10.16
N GLN A 52 24.77 3.08 9.33
CA GLN A 52 25.83 2.11 9.63
C GLN A 52 27.16 2.83 9.88
N ALA A 53 27.97 2.30 10.80
CA ALA A 53 29.29 2.87 11.09
C ALA A 53 30.11 2.99 9.79
N GLY A 54 30.51 4.22 9.44
CA GLY A 54 31.22 4.52 8.19
C GLY A 54 30.35 4.87 6.98
N PHE A 55 29.03 5.04 7.13
CA PHE A 55 28.18 5.53 6.05
C PHE A 55 28.55 6.97 5.68
N LYS A 56 29.19 7.14 4.52
CA LYS A 56 29.48 8.46 3.95
C LYS A 56 28.23 8.94 3.20
N THR A 57 27.65 10.05 3.65
CA THR A 57 26.53 10.68 2.94
C THR A 57 26.98 11.03 1.52
N PRO A 58 26.33 10.49 0.48
CA PRO A 58 26.69 10.82 -0.89
C PRO A 58 26.37 12.29 -1.18
N GLU A 59 27.21 12.96 -1.98
CA GLU A 59 26.91 14.30 -2.46
C GLU A 59 25.60 14.29 -3.28
N PRO A 60 24.69 15.25 -3.08
CA PRO A 60 23.47 15.35 -3.86
C PRO A 60 23.80 15.49 -5.35
N LYS A 61 23.41 14.50 -6.15
CA LYS A 61 23.49 14.56 -7.61
C LYS A 61 22.11 14.81 -8.17
N ARG A 62 22.05 15.55 -9.29
CA ARG A 62 20.81 15.62 -10.07
C ARG A 62 20.38 14.21 -10.43
N PHE A 63 19.08 13.97 -10.39
CA PHE A 63 18.51 12.69 -10.78
C PHE A 63 18.96 12.35 -12.20
N ALA A 64 19.48 11.14 -12.37
CA ALA A 64 19.89 10.60 -13.65
C ALA A 64 19.45 9.14 -13.73
N ILE A 65 18.90 8.76 -14.89
CA ILE A 65 18.53 7.37 -15.15
C ILE A 65 19.82 6.58 -15.33
N ARG A 66 19.88 5.42 -14.69
CA ARG A 66 20.99 4.49 -14.87
C ARG A 66 21.08 4.09 -16.36
N PRO A 67 22.25 4.12 -17.01
CA PRO A 67 22.35 3.91 -18.46
C PRO A 67 21.72 2.60 -18.96
N ASP A 68 21.77 1.54 -18.15
CA ASP A 68 21.19 0.24 -18.45
C ASP A 68 19.66 0.17 -18.28
N LYS A 69 19.04 1.20 -17.71
CA LYS A 69 17.60 1.26 -17.40
C LYS A 69 16.79 2.17 -18.32
N GLY A 70 17.42 2.75 -19.35
CA GLY A 70 16.74 3.66 -20.28
C GLY A 70 15.52 3.02 -20.97
N LEU A 71 15.67 1.79 -21.49
CA LEU A 71 14.57 1.08 -22.17
C LEU A 71 13.45 0.66 -21.21
N ASP A 72 13.81 0.23 -20.00
CA ASP A 72 12.85 -0.15 -18.95
C ASP A 72 11.96 1.06 -18.58
N VAL A 73 12.57 2.23 -18.38
CA VAL A 73 11.84 3.48 -18.11
C VAL A 73 10.98 3.89 -19.31
N ALA A 74 11.50 3.80 -20.53
CA ALA A 74 10.75 4.16 -21.74
C ALA A 74 9.51 3.26 -21.93
N GLY A 75 9.66 1.95 -21.72
CA GLY A 75 8.55 1.00 -21.75
C GLY A 75 7.51 1.25 -20.66
N ALA A 76 7.97 1.56 -19.44
CA ALA A 76 7.09 1.96 -18.34
C ALA A 76 6.31 3.25 -18.66
N ALA A 77 6.95 4.23 -19.31
CA ALA A 77 6.31 5.48 -19.72
C ALA A 77 5.24 5.26 -20.79
N LEU A 78 5.52 4.41 -21.78
CA LEU A 78 4.58 4.06 -22.84
C LEU A 78 3.28 3.45 -22.28
N ALA A 79 3.39 2.63 -21.23
CA ALA A 79 2.24 2.01 -20.57
C ALA A 79 1.31 3.01 -19.86
N ILE A 80 1.75 4.24 -19.60
CA ILE A 80 0.92 5.32 -19.03
C ILE A 80 0.05 5.93 -20.13
N PHE A 81 0.64 6.23 -21.29
CA PHE A 81 -0.07 6.79 -22.44
C PHE A 81 -1.24 5.91 -22.89
N PHE A 82 -1.03 4.59 -22.98
CA PHE A 82 -2.10 3.65 -23.36
C PHE A 82 -3.21 3.50 -22.31
N ARG A 83 -3.02 4.05 -21.11
CA ARG A 83 -4.01 4.05 -20.03
C ARG A 83 -4.58 5.43 -19.74
N LEU A 84 -4.39 6.36 -20.69
CA LEU A 84 -4.91 7.71 -20.66
C LEU A 84 -4.64 8.40 -19.32
N ASP A 85 -3.42 8.24 -18.81
CA ASP A 85 -2.93 8.87 -17.59
C ASP A 85 -3.70 8.52 -16.30
N THR A 86 -4.46 7.41 -16.31
CA THR A 86 -5.16 6.92 -15.10
C THR A 86 -4.13 6.59 -14.00
N GLY A 87 -4.33 7.15 -12.80
CA GLY A 87 -3.37 7.01 -11.69
C GLY A 87 -2.20 8.03 -11.70
N VAL A 88 -2.19 8.98 -12.63
CA VAL A 88 -1.33 10.18 -12.58
C VAL A 88 -1.97 11.27 -11.72
N PHE A 89 -3.26 11.51 -11.92
CA PHE A 89 -4.03 12.58 -11.28
C PHE A 89 -4.94 12.04 -10.18
N LEU A 90 -5.05 12.79 -9.09
CA LEU A 90 -6.02 12.51 -8.03
C LEU A 90 -7.45 12.82 -8.48
N ASN A 91 -8.41 12.28 -7.72
CA ASN A 91 -9.81 12.57 -7.95
C ASN A 91 -10.10 14.08 -7.83
N GLY A 92 -10.87 14.62 -8.78
CA GLY A 92 -11.19 16.04 -8.83
C GLY A 92 -10.00 16.97 -9.07
N TYR A 93 -8.91 16.47 -9.66
CA TYR A 93 -7.72 17.26 -9.98
C TYR A 93 -8.06 18.54 -10.75
N SER A 94 -7.52 19.66 -10.30
CA SER A 94 -7.69 20.97 -10.92
C SER A 94 -6.40 21.78 -10.86
N VAL A 95 -6.22 22.65 -11.85
CA VAL A 95 -5.04 23.49 -12.02
C VAL A 95 -5.47 24.95 -12.01
N SER A 96 -4.73 25.76 -11.24
CA SER A 96 -4.83 27.21 -11.24
C SER A 96 -3.45 27.83 -11.42
N PHE A 97 -3.37 28.93 -12.16
CA PHE A 97 -2.13 29.68 -12.33
C PHE A 97 -2.12 30.82 -11.32
N VAL A 98 -1.13 30.83 -10.44
CA VAL A 98 -0.99 31.81 -9.36
C VAL A 98 0.31 32.59 -9.52
N SER A 99 0.34 33.77 -8.92
CA SER A 99 1.54 34.61 -8.86
C SER A 99 2.64 33.93 -8.05
N LYS A 100 3.91 34.34 -8.23
CA LYS A 100 5.06 33.69 -7.58
C LYS A 100 5.01 33.74 -6.05
N ASP A 101 4.33 34.74 -5.51
CA ASP A 101 4.29 35.06 -4.09
C ASP A 101 3.23 34.25 -3.32
N GLU A 102 2.31 33.59 -4.02
CA GLU A 102 1.19 32.86 -3.42
C GLU A 102 1.53 31.43 -2.98
N ILE A 103 2.62 30.83 -3.49
CA ILE A 103 3.07 29.50 -3.07
C ILE A 103 4.33 29.64 -2.22
N PRO A 104 4.29 29.18 -0.95
CA PRO A 104 5.43 29.17 -0.06
C PRO A 104 6.67 28.51 -0.71
N ALA A 105 7.86 29.04 -0.42
CA ALA A 105 9.11 28.57 -1.04
C ALA A 105 9.50 27.13 -0.65
N ASP A 106 8.92 26.60 0.43
CA ASP A 106 9.07 25.23 0.92
C ASP A 106 8.15 24.23 0.19
N GLN A 107 7.20 24.70 -0.61
CA GLN A 107 6.29 23.84 -1.37
C GLN A 107 6.71 23.72 -2.84
N TYR A 108 6.63 22.50 -3.37
CA TYR A 108 6.86 22.26 -4.78
C TYR A 108 5.77 22.91 -5.62
N ALA A 109 6.16 23.70 -6.62
CA ALA A 109 5.28 24.19 -7.67
C ALA A 109 5.97 24.07 -9.03
N LEU A 110 5.19 23.69 -10.04
CA LEU A 110 5.67 23.77 -11.42
C LEU A 110 5.65 25.23 -11.86
N GLU A 111 6.79 25.76 -12.29
CA GLU A 111 6.87 27.11 -12.86
C GLU A 111 6.72 27.04 -14.39
N LEU A 112 5.76 27.81 -14.92
CA LEU A 112 5.52 27.89 -16.36
C LEU A 112 5.27 29.35 -16.75
N ALA A 113 6.10 29.88 -17.66
CA ALA A 113 5.99 31.24 -18.20
C ALA A 113 5.85 32.36 -17.13
N GLY A 114 6.54 32.22 -16.00
CA GLY A 114 6.52 33.20 -14.91
C GLY A 114 5.39 33.03 -13.88
N TYR A 115 4.47 32.10 -14.09
CA TYR A 115 3.43 31.71 -13.15
C TYR A 115 3.79 30.42 -12.43
N LYS A 116 3.30 30.26 -11.20
CA LYS A 116 3.32 28.99 -10.49
C LYS A 116 2.01 28.24 -10.72
N VAL A 117 2.12 26.95 -10.98
CA VAL A 117 0.97 26.06 -11.18
C VAL A 117 0.55 25.49 -9.84
N LYS A 118 -0.60 25.94 -9.33
CA LYS A 118 -1.21 25.42 -8.11
C LYS A 118 -2.16 24.27 -8.46
N GLU A 119 -1.80 23.09 -7.98
CA GLU A 119 -2.56 21.85 -8.15
C GLU A 119 -3.48 21.62 -6.95
N THR A 120 -4.75 21.29 -7.18
CA THR A 120 -5.69 20.92 -6.11
C THR A 120 -6.44 19.64 -6.48
N SER A 121 -6.97 18.95 -5.49
CA SER A 121 -7.76 17.72 -5.67
C SER A 121 -8.85 17.61 -4.59
N LYS A 122 -9.78 16.68 -4.79
CA LYS A 122 -10.84 16.36 -3.82
C LYS A 122 -10.51 15.06 -3.09
N LEU A 123 -10.19 15.18 -1.82
CA LEU A 123 -9.87 14.04 -0.97
C LEU A 123 -11.12 13.55 -0.24
N GLY A 124 -11.41 12.25 -0.34
CA GLY A 124 -12.39 11.58 0.51
C GLY A 124 -11.84 11.22 1.90
N PRO A 125 -12.64 10.53 2.74
CA PRO A 125 -12.24 10.07 4.08
C PRO A 125 -10.93 9.27 4.05
N ARG A 126 -10.08 9.45 5.06
CA ARG A 126 -8.82 8.70 5.18
C ARG A 126 -9.01 7.51 6.13
N PRO A 127 -8.53 6.31 5.77
CA PRO A 127 -8.57 5.17 6.68
C PRO A 127 -7.62 5.40 7.86
N GLU A 128 -8.01 4.96 9.06
CA GLU A 128 -7.18 5.07 10.27
C GLU A 128 -6.03 4.06 10.23
N GLN A 129 -6.31 2.86 9.72
CA GLN A 129 -5.35 1.79 9.52
C GLN A 129 -5.13 1.51 8.03
N PRO A 130 -3.89 1.23 7.59
CA PRO A 130 -3.62 0.91 6.20
C PRO A 130 -4.43 -0.29 5.70
N ILE A 131 -5.11 -0.13 4.57
CA ILE A 131 -5.79 -1.23 3.88
C ILE A 131 -4.72 -2.20 3.39
N MET A 132 -4.93 -3.50 3.57
CA MET A 132 -3.99 -4.53 3.16
C MET A 132 -4.38 -5.08 1.79
N ILE A 133 -3.45 -5.10 0.86
CA ILE A 133 -3.71 -5.62 -0.50
C ILE A 133 -2.62 -6.61 -0.89
N TYR A 134 -3.04 -7.83 -1.19
CA TYR A 134 -2.18 -8.89 -1.73
C TYR A 134 -2.22 -8.83 -3.25
N GLU A 135 -1.06 -8.63 -3.86
CA GLU A 135 -0.98 -8.28 -5.28
C GLU A 135 0.41 -8.58 -5.89
N PHE A 136 0.54 -8.52 -7.22
CA PHE A 136 1.84 -8.53 -7.89
C PHE A 136 1.83 -7.64 -9.14
N GLU A 137 2.99 -7.09 -9.48
CA GLU A 137 3.11 -5.98 -10.44
C GLU A 137 2.58 -6.33 -11.83
N SER A 138 2.86 -7.54 -12.32
CA SER A 138 2.48 -7.96 -13.68
C SER A 138 1.01 -8.35 -13.84
N CYS A 139 0.21 -8.31 -12.78
CA CYS A 139 -1.22 -8.58 -12.84
C CYS A 139 -2.00 -7.34 -13.32
N PRO A 140 -2.72 -7.40 -14.46
CA PRO A 140 -3.50 -6.26 -14.94
C PRO A 140 -4.63 -5.88 -13.98
N PHE A 141 -5.23 -6.84 -13.26
CA PHE A 141 -6.28 -6.57 -12.26
C PHE A 141 -5.73 -5.88 -11.02
N CYS A 142 -4.52 -6.26 -10.57
CA CYS A 142 -3.84 -5.57 -9.46
C CYS A 142 -3.48 -4.14 -9.86
N ARG A 143 -3.04 -3.93 -11.09
CA ARG A 143 -2.76 -2.59 -11.63
C ARG A 143 -3.98 -1.68 -11.56
N LYS A 144 -5.18 -2.16 -11.92
CA LYS A 144 -6.43 -1.37 -11.77
C LYS A 144 -6.65 -0.93 -10.32
N VAL A 145 -6.37 -1.80 -9.35
CA VAL A 145 -6.49 -1.48 -7.92
C VAL A 145 -5.42 -0.48 -7.48
N ARG A 146 -4.17 -0.61 -7.95
CA ARG A 146 -3.12 0.41 -7.70
C ARG A 146 -3.49 1.77 -8.27
N GLU A 147 -4.09 1.81 -9.46
CA GLU A 147 -4.57 3.05 -10.09
C GLU A 147 -5.62 3.75 -9.25
N ILE A 148 -6.64 3.03 -8.76
CA ILE A 148 -7.65 3.66 -7.92
C ILE A 148 -7.08 4.09 -6.56
N VAL A 149 -6.16 3.31 -5.98
CA VAL A 149 -5.43 3.70 -4.75
C VAL A 149 -4.67 5.02 -4.98
N ALA A 150 -4.06 5.17 -6.16
CA ALA A 150 -3.37 6.41 -6.53
C ALA A 150 -4.35 7.59 -6.70
N VAL A 151 -5.45 7.39 -7.44
CA VAL A 151 -6.50 8.40 -7.68
C VAL A 151 -7.14 8.88 -6.39
N LEU A 152 -7.38 7.99 -5.42
CA LEU A 152 -7.99 8.32 -4.14
C LEU A 152 -6.98 8.80 -3.08
N ASP A 153 -5.68 8.78 -3.39
CA ASP A 153 -4.58 9.15 -2.50
C ASP A 153 -4.53 8.32 -1.19
N LEU A 154 -4.87 7.03 -1.28
CA LEU A 154 -4.93 6.16 -0.11
C LEU A 154 -3.53 5.68 0.30
N VAL A 155 -3.39 5.42 1.61
CA VAL A 155 -2.23 4.75 2.17
C VAL A 155 -2.57 3.28 2.34
N VAL A 156 -1.81 2.41 1.68
CA VAL A 156 -2.10 0.97 1.57
C VAL A 156 -0.86 0.18 1.95
N LEU A 157 -1.03 -0.93 2.65
CA LEU A 157 0.01 -1.91 2.88
C LEU A 157 -0.07 -2.98 1.79
N PHE A 158 0.89 -2.98 0.88
CA PHE A 158 0.99 -4.03 -0.14
C PHE A 158 1.78 -5.22 0.37
N TYR A 159 1.21 -6.41 0.16
CA TYR A 159 1.83 -7.70 0.36
C TYR A 159 2.13 -8.34 -1.01
N PRO A 160 3.38 -8.29 -1.46
CA PRO A 160 3.69 -8.79 -2.79
C PRO A 160 3.55 -10.31 -2.89
N CYS A 161 2.94 -10.77 -3.97
CA CYS A 161 2.64 -12.18 -4.21
C CYS A 161 3.21 -12.63 -5.57
N PRO A 162 4.53 -12.52 -5.82
CA PRO A 162 5.12 -12.98 -7.07
C PRO A 162 4.88 -14.49 -7.27
N ARG A 163 5.07 -14.97 -8.49
CA ARG A 163 5.06 -16.40 -8.80
C ARG A 163 6.16 -17.09 -7.99
N ASN A 164 5.85 -18.24 -7.40
CA ASN A 164 6.75 -19.02 -6.54
C ASN A 164 7.19 -18.29 -5.24
N GLY A 165 6.51 -17.21 -4.84
CA GLY A 165 6.73 -16.55 -3.55
C GLY A 165 6.31 -17.45 -2.38
N PRO A 166 7.21 -17.72 -1.41
CA PRO A 166 6.92 -18.64 -0.31
C PRO A 166 6.09 -18.04 0.83
N ASN A 167 5.95 -16.72 0.94
CA ASN A 167 5.41 -16.09 2.16
C ASN A 167 3.95 -15.64 2.00
N PHE A 168 3.68 -14.63 1.15
CA PHE A 168 2.38 -13.95 1.16
C PHE A 168 1.34 -14.59 0.25
N ARG A 169 1.78 -15.29 -0.80
CA ARG A 169 0.88 -16.02 -1.69
C ARG A 169 0.14 -17.16 -0.98
N PRO A 170 0.82 -18.02 -0.18
CA PRO A 170 0.13 -18.98 0.69
C PRO A 170 -0.77 -18.29 1.72
N LYS A 171 -0.34 -17.16 2.29
CA LYS A 171 -1.14 -16.43 3.27
C LYS A 171 -2.44 -15.88 2.68
N ALA A 172 -2.40 -15.36 1.45
CA ALA A 172 -3.61 -14.92 0.74
C ALA A 172 -4.60 -16.07 0.51
N ILE A 173 -4.10 -17.29 0.24
CA ILE A 173 -4.93 -18.49 0.10
C ILE A 173 -5.53 -18.90 1.44
N GLU A 174 -4.76 -18.85 2.52
CA GLU A 174 -5.26 -19.15 3.87
C GLU A 174 -6.39 -18.19 4.28
N LEU A 175 -6.26 -16.91 3.95
CA LEU A 175 -7.22 -15.88 4.33
C LEU A 175 -8.48 -15.86 3.45
N GLY A 176 -8.34 -15.92 2.13
CA GLY A 176 -9.47 -15.78 1.21
C GLY A 176 -9.92 -17.10 0.54
N GLY A 177 -9.20 -18.20 0.76
CA GLY A 177 -9.57 -19.54 0.27
C GLY A 177 -9.28 -19.80 -1.21
N LYS A 178 -8.79 -18.80 -1.97
CA LYS A 178 -8.49 -18.92 -3.40
C LYS A 178 -7.16 -18.27 -3.75
N GLN A 179 -6.45 -18.87 -4.72
CA GLN A 179 -5.25 -18.28 -5.31
C GLN A 179 -5.62 -17.27 -6.40
N GLN A 180 -6.32 -16.21 -6.01
CA GLN A 180 -6.80 -15.15 -6.89
C GLN A 180 -6.26 -13.79 -6.43
N PHE A 181 -5.90 -12.91 -7.37
CA PHE A 181 -5.35 -11.59 -7.08
C PHE A 181 -5.99 -10.53 -7.97
N PRO A 182 -6.20 -9.30 -7.48
CA PRO A 182 -5.88 -8.83 -6.13
C PRO A 182 -6.83 -9.40 -5.06
N TYR A 183 -6.34 -9.46 -3.82
CA TYR A 183 -7.13 -9.76 -2.63
C TYR A 183 -6.94 -8.63 -1.61
N MET A 184 -8.04 -8.00 -1.19
CA MET A 184 -8.04 -6.85 -0.30
C MET A 184 -8.62 -7.23 1.06
N VAL A 185 -8.02 -6.71 2.13
CA VAL A 185 -8.54 -6.74 3.50
C VAL A 185 -8.51 -5.33 4.08
N ASP A 186 -9.66 -4.81 4.47
CA ASP A 186 -9.80 -3.51 5.11
C ASP A 186 -10.02 -3.69 6.62
N PRO A 187 -9.00 -3.44 7.46
CA PRO A 187 -9.11 -3.62 8.90
C PRO A 187 -10.05 -2.60 9.57
N ASN A 188 -10.35 -1.47 8.90
CA ASN A 188 -11.23 -0.43 9.44
C ASN A 188 -12.70 -0.85 9.42
N THR A 189 -13.07 -1.77 8.52
CA THR A 189 -14.46 -2.23 8.35
C THR A 189 -14.62 -3.74 8.55
N GLY A 190 -13.53 -4.50 8.59
CA GLY A 190 -13.52 -5.96 8.62
C GLY A 190 -13.84 -6.61 7.27
N VAL A 191 -13.95 -5.82 6.19
CA VAL A 191 -14.27 -6.31 4.85
C VAL A 191 -13.05 -6.97 4.22
N ALA A 192 -13.24 -8.17 3.67
CA ALA A 192 -12.25 -8.84 2.83
C ALA A 192 -12.91 -9.32 1.53
N MET A 193 -12.28 -9.07 0.38
CA MET A 193 -12.87 -9.39 -0.92
C MET A 193 -11.85 -9.59 -2.03
N TYR A 194 -12.30 -10.31 -3.06
CA TYR A 194 -11.66 -10.45 -4.36
C TYR A 194 -12.36 -9.55 -5.39
N GLU A 195 -12.05 -9.79 -6.68
CA GLU A 195 -12.60 -9.09 -7.84
C GLU A 195 -12.18 -7.62 -7.90
N SER A 196 -11.26 -7.28 -8.82
CA SER A 196 -10.71 -5.92 -8.90
C SER A 196 -11.79 -4.85 -9.02
N ASP A 197 -12.86 -5.12 -9.74
CA ASP A 197 -13.93 -4.15 -9.99
C ASP A 197 -14.79 -3.94 -8.75
N ALA A 198 -15.01 -5.00 -7.96
CA ALA A 198 -15.67 -4.90 -6.66
C ALA A 198 -14.80 -4.14 -5.65
N ILE A 199 -13.50 -4.40 -5.63
CA ILE A 199 -12.53 -3.68 -4.80
C ILE A 199 -12.52 -2.19 -5.16
N ILE A 200 -12.42 -1.84 -6.45
CA ILE A 200 -12.44 -0.45 -6.91
C ILE A 200 -13.73 0.24 -6.49
N LYS A 201 -14.88 -0.40 -6.71
CA LYS A 201 -16.18 0.12 -6.30
C LYS A 201 -16.24 0.36 -4.80
N TYR A 202 -15.80 -0.60 -4.00
CA TYR A 202 -15.74 -0.47 -2.55
C TYR A 202 -14.88 0.72 -2.11
N LEU A 203 -13.67 0.85 -2.65
CA LEU A 203 -12.74 1.92 -2.28
C LEU A 203 -13.30 3.30 -2.63
N VAL A 204 -13.93 3.42 -3.80
CA VAL A 204 -14.55 4.67 -4.26
C VAL A 204 -15.79 5.02 -3.43
N ASP A 205 -16.63 4.04 -3.11
CA ASP A 205 -17.85 4.26 -2.32
C ASP A 205 -17.51 4.61 -0.86
N LYS A 206 -16.43 4.03 -0.30
CA LYS A 206 -16.05 4.20 1.10
C LYS A 206 -15.11 5.40 1.34
N TYR A 207 -14.15 5.60 0.44
CA TYR A 207 -13.05 6.56 0.63
C TYR A 207 -12.94 7.59 -0.52
N GLY A 208 -13.87 7.59 -1.46
CA GLY A 208 -13.96 8.52 -2.58
C GLY A 208 -15.28 9.27 -2.64
N ASP A 209 -15.71 9.62 -3.85
CA ASP A 209 -16.95 10.35 -4.15
C ASP A 209 -18.04 9.47 -4.79
N GLY A 210 -17.89 8.15 -4.73
CA GLY A 210 -18.80 7.18 -5.35
C GLY A 210 -18.66 7.05 -6.88
N ARG A 211 -17.72 7.77 -7.52
CA ARG A 211 -17.54 7.73 -8.98
C ARG A 211 -16.27 7.00 -9.38
N VAL A 212 -16.44 5.89 -10.10
CA VAL A 212 -15.32 5.16 -10.68
C VAL A 212 -14.86 5.90 -11.95
N PRO A 213 -13.56 6.21 -12.10
CA PRO A 213 -13.03 6.79 -13.34
C PRO A 213 -13.41 5.93 -14.55
N LEU A 214 -13.77 6.57 -15.68
CA LEU A 214 -14.23 5.87 -16.88
C LEU A 214 -13.25 4.77 -17.33
N MET A 215 -11.95 5.06 -17.28
CA MET A 215 -10.91 4.09 -17.65
C MET A 215 -10.79 2.89 -16.71
N LEU A 216 -11.38 2.91 -15.52
CA LEU A 216 -11.43 1.76 -14.62
C LEU A 216 -12.76 1.01 -14.72
N SER A 217 -13.82 1.65 -15.23
CA SER A 217 -15.15 1.07 -15.40
C SER A 217 -15.35 0.33 -16.73
N LEU A 218 -14.48 0.50 -17.72
CA LEU A 218 -14.56 -0.14 -19.03
C LEU A 218 -14.25 -1.66 -19.04
N GLY A 219 -14.20 -2.32 -17.87
CA GLY A 219 -14.09 -3.77 -17.75
C GLY A 219 -12.88 -4.37 -18.47
N LEU A 220 -13.08 -5.44 -19.25
CA LEU A 220 -12.01 -6.17 -19.94
C LEU A 220 -11.28 -5.34 -21.01
N LEU A 221 -11.91 -4.29 -21.57
CA LEU A 221 -11.28 -3.39 -22.54
C LEU A 221 -10.04 -2.70 -21.94
N THR A 222 -10.04 -2.49 -20.62
CA THR A 222 -8.93 -1.89 -19.89
C THR A 222 -7.76 -2.87 -19.70
N VAL A 223 -8.04 -4.17 -19.71
CA VAL A 223 -7.07 -5.27 -19.55
C VAL A 223 -6.37 -5.58 -20.88
N SER A 224 -7.06 -5.38 -22.00
CA SER A 224 -6.56 -5.63 -23.36
C SER A 224 -5.49 -4.65 -23.85
N THR A 225 -5.12 -3.62 -23.07
CA THR A 225 -4.06 -2.66 -23.42
C THR A 225 -2.64 -3.21 -23.28
N LEU A 226 -2.47 -4.51 -22.99
CA LEU A 226 -1.18 -5.17 -23.16
C LEU A 226 -0.78 -5.06 -24.65
N PRO A 227 0.36 -4.43 -25.00
CA PRO A 227 0.87 -4.52 -26.35
C PRO A 227 1.09 -6.01 -26.68
N LEU A 228 0.28 -6.56 -27.60
CA LEU A 228 0.28 -7.96 -28.05
C LEU A 228 1.66 -8.47 -28.56
N HIS A 229 2.66 -7.59 -28.64
CA HIS A 229 3.93 -7.81 -29.32
C HIS A 229 5.15 -7.57 -28.41
N LEU A 230 4.95 -7.22 -27.12
CA LEU A 230 6.09 -7.09 -26.20
C LEU A 230 6.51 -8.49 -25.69
N PRO A 231 7.81 -8.84 -25.75
CA PRO A 231 8.26 -10.13 -25.27
C PRO A 231 7.99 -10.27 -23.76
N LEU A 232 7.41 -11.41 -23.35
CA LEU A 232 7.14 -11.76 -21.95
C LEU A 232 8.38 -11.70 -21.04
N SER A 233 9.59 -11.74 -21.63
CA SER A 233 10.86 -11.58 -20.91
C SER A 233 11.10 -10.18 -20.32
N LEU A 234 10.32 -9.17 -20.74
CA LEU A 234 10.31 -7.82 -20.14
C LEU A 234 9.36 -7.70 -18.93
N MET A 235 8.72 -8.80 -18.50
CA MET A 235 7.84 -8.80 -17.32
C MET A 235 8.64 -8.96 -16.02
N GLN A 236 9.47 -7.97 -15.71
CA GLN A 236 10.03 -7.79 -14.37
C GLN A 236 8.88 -7.72 -13.35
N GLY A 237 9.09 -8.22 -12.12
CA GLY A 237 8.01 -8.30 -11.11
C GLY A 237 7.15 -9.57 -11.16
N GLN A 238 7.41 -10.53 -12.05
CA GLN A 238 6.62 -11.77 -12.19
C GLN A 238 6.95 -12.84 -11.16
N SER A 239 8.24 -13.08 -10.91
CA SER A 239 8.71 -14.29 -10.21
C SER A 239 9.56 -13.91 -9.01
N TYR A 240 9.46 -14.74 -7.98
CA TYR A 240 10.17 -14.55 -6.73
C TYR A 240 11.69 -14.65 -6.91
N ARG A 241 12.39 -13.72 -6.27
CA ARG A 241 13.83 -13.73 -6.08
C ARG A 241 14.12 -13.78 -4.58
N PRO A 242 14.96 -14.73 -4.10
CA PRO A 242 15.30 -14.85 -2.70
C PRO A 242 15.75 -13.53 -2.06
N SER A 243 15.15 -13.20 -0.92
CA SER A 243 15.43 -11.97 -0.18
C SER A 243 15.39 -12.21 1.33
N LYS A 244 15.86 -11.23 2.10
CA LYS A 244 15.67 -11.19 3.55
C LYS A 244 14.51 -10.25 3.85
N LEU A 245 13.49 -10.77 4.53
CA LEU A 245 12.36 -9.96 4.95
C LEU A 245 12.79 -8.92 6.00
N PRO A 246 12.36 -7.66 5.85
CA PRO A 246 12.66 -6.62 6.82
C PRO A 246 11.79 -6.83 8.08
N PRO A 247 12.27 -6.37 9.26
CA PRO A 247 11.51 -6.48 10.51
C PRO A 247 10.25 -5.60 10.53
N LYS A 248 10.22 -4.55 9.70
CA LYS A 248 9.06 -3.66 9.50
C LYS A 248 8.85 -3.45 8.00
N PRO A 249 7.59 -3.27 7.54
CA PRO A 249 7.33 -2.91 6.16
C PRO A 249 8.10 -1.65 5.74
N LEU A 250 8.57 -1.63 4.50
CA LEU A 250 9.24 -0.46 3.93
C LEU A 250 8.22 0.65 3.67
N GLU A 251 8.62 1.92 3.69
CA GLU A 251 7.76 3.01 3.22
C GLU A 251 8.15 3.41 1.79
N LEU A 252 7.17 3.38 0.89
CA LEU A 252 7.32 3.79 -0.50
C LEU A 252 6.44 5.00 -0.78
N TRP A 253 7.06 6.14 -1.04
CA TRP A 253 6.40 7.35 -1.55
C TRP A 253 6.44 7.32 -3.07
N ALA A 254 5.28 7.10 -3.69
CA ALA A 254 5.18 6.84 -5.12
C ALA A 254 3.78 7.11 -5.63
N TYR A 255 3.61 7.13 -6.95
CA TYR A 255 2.29 7.07 -7.58
C TYR A 255 2.34 6.14 -8.80
N GLU A 256 1.18 5.63 -9.22
CA GLU A 256 1.11 4.56 -10.22
C GLU A 256 1.61 5.06 -11.58
N GLY A 257 1.27 6.30 -11.92
CA GLY A 257 1.68 6.98 -13.15
C GLY A 257 3.15 7.44 -13.22
N SER A 258 4.04 6.97 -12.33
CA SER A 258 5.49 7.25 -12.45
C SER A 258 6.22 6.05 -13.04
N PRO A 259 6.89 6.20 -14.21
CA PRO A 259 7.63 5.10 -14.81
C PRO A 259 8.83 4.66 -13.96
N PHE A 260 9.40 5.57 -13.17
CA PHE A 260 10.49 5.25 -12.24
C PHE A 260 10.00 4.44 -11.05
N CYS A 261 8.84 4.81 -10.49
CA CYS A 261 8.26 4.09 -9.37
C CYS A 261 7.84 2.68 -9.76
N LYS A 262 7.42 2.46 -11.01
CA LYS A 262 7.12 1.12 -11.53
C LYS A 262 8.31 0.17 -11.37
N LEU A 263 9.51 0.59 -11.76
CA LEU A 263 10.71 -0.25 -11.63
C LEU A 263 11.03 -0.59 -10.16
N VAL A 264 10.79 0.35 -9.26
CA VAL A 264 10.96 0.10 -7.82
C VAL A 264 9.94 -0.93 -7.33
N ARG A 265 8.67 -0.80 -7.73
CA ARG A 265 7.62 -1.77 -7.36
C ARG A 265 7.91 -3.16 -7.90
N GLU A 266 8.39 -3.29 -9.14
CA GLU A 266 8.81 -4.58 -9.71
C GLU A 266 9.84 -5.26 -8.80
N VAL A 267 10.88 -4.53 -8.40
CA VAL A 267 11.93 -5.06 -7.51
C VAL A 267 11.38 -5.41 -6.13
N LEU A 268 10.51 -4.58 -5.54
CA LEU A 268 9.88 -4.89 -4.25
C LEU A 268 9.01 -6.14 -4.35
N VAL A 269 8.33 -6.34 -5.48
CA VAL A 269 7.49 -7.51 -5.71
C VAL A 269 8.32 -8.78 -5.91
N GLU A 270 9.37 -8.74 -6.74
CA GLU A 270 10.28 -9.88 -6.92
C GLU A 270 10.91 -10.32 -5.61
N LEU A 271 11.32 -9.36 -4.79
CA LEU A 271 11.93 -9.62 -3.48
C LEU A 271 10.91 -9.95 -2.39
N GLU A 272 9.61 -9.98 -2.71
CA GLU A 272 8.55 -10.25 -1.74
C GLU A 272 8.62 -9.31 -0.51
N LEU A 273 8.89 -8.02 -0.74
CA LEU A 273 9.09 -7.04 0.34
C LEU A 273 7.78 -6.29 0.64
N PRO A 274 7.16 -6.48 1.82
CA PRO A 274 5.96 -5.75 2.19
C PRO A 274 6.27 -4.27 2.36
N HIS A 275 5.39 -3.42 1.85
CA HIS A 275 5.62 -1.97 1.87
C HIS A 275 4.33 -1.17 2.05
N ILE A 276 4.41 -0.14 2.89
CA ILE A 276 3.41 0.91 3.03
C ILE A 276 3.58 1.85 1.83
N TYR A 277 2.62 1.81 0.94
CA TYR A 277 2.52 2.67 -0.21
C TYR A 277 1.78 3.95 0.14
N ARG A 278 2.51 5.06 0.08
CA ARG A 278 1.96 6.41 0.24
C ARG A 278 1.84 7.02 -1.15
N SER A 279 0.60 7.11 -1.65
CA SER A 279 0.34 7.75 -2.94
C SER A 279 0.80 9.21 -2.92
N CYS A 280 1.45 9.65 -4.00
CA CYS A 280 1.92 11.03 -4.20
C CYS A 280 1.62 11.50 -5.63
N GLY A 281 0.41 11.22 -6.11
CA GLY A 281 -0.04 11.65 -7.45
C GLY A 281 -0.16 13.18 -7.59
N ARG A 282 -0.39 13.66 -8.81
CA ARG A 282 -0.61 15.08 -9.11
C ARG A 282 -1.85 15.59 -8.36
N GLY A 283 -1.68 16.68 -7.61
CA GLY A 283 -2.71 17.25 -6.73
C GLY A 283 -2.77 16.65 -5.32
N SER A 284 -1.88 15.71 -4.96
CA SER A 284 -1.76 15.21 -3.58
C SER A 284 -1.06 16.24 -2.68
N PRO A 285 -1.53 16.46 -1.44
CA PRO A 285 -0.83 17.33 -0.48
C PRO A 285 0.49 16.72 0.03
N LYS A 286 0.78 15.46 -0.30
CA LYS A 286 2.00 14.73 0.08
C LYS A 286 3.18 14.96 -0.87
N ARG A 287 2.97 15.71 -1.95
CA ARG A 287 3.92 15.87 -3.06
C ARG A 287 4.80 17.11 -2.90
#